data_AF-A0A519KWG0-F1
#
_entry.id   AF-A0A519KWG0-F1
#
_cell.length_a   1.000
_cell.length_b   1.000
_cell.length_c   1.000
_cell.angle_alpha   90.00
_cell.angle_beta   90.00
_cell.angle_gamma   90.00
#
_symmetry.space_group_name_H-M   'P 1'
#
loop_
_entity.id
_entity.type
_entity.pdbx_description
1 polymer ?
#
loop_
_entity_poly.entity_id
_entity_poly.type
_entity_poly.pdbx_seq_one_letter_code
_entity_poly.pdbx_strand_id
1 'polypeptide(L)'
;MSLITLGFGGGCHWCTEAVFQVFRSVRSVEQGFIRSVPPDDTWSEAARITFDPAVLPPAVLIEAHLLTHSATSDHTLRGKYRSAVYVPEGADPAPIQAALDALRPAFDAP
;
A
#
# COMPACT_ATOMS: atom_id res chain seq x y z
N MET A 1 11.83 14.47 13.17
CA MET A 1 10.65 14.04 12.40
C MET A 1 10.56 12.53 12.48
N SER A 2 9.38 11.99 12.82
CA SER A 2 9.18 10.55 12.99
C SER A 2 8.79 9.92 11.67
N LEU A 3 9.65 9.03 11.16
CA LEU A 3 9.35 8.22 10.00
C LEU A 3 8.28 7.17 10.36
N ILE A 4 7.41 6.86 9.40
CA ILE A 4 6.48 5.73 9.51
C ILE A 4 6.71 4.77 8.34
N THR A 5 6.28 3.52 8.53
CA THR A 5 6.37 2.48 7.50
C THR A 5 5.00 1.91 7.21
N LEU A 6 4.63 1.84 5.93
CA LEU A 6 3.43 1.16 5.44
C LEU A 6 3.84 0.12 4.40
N GLY A 7 3.09 -0.99 4.30
CA GLY A 7 3.25 -1.94 3.20
C GLY A 7 2.23 -1.69 2.10
N PHE A 8 2.60 -1.95 0.85
CA PHE A 8 1.70 -1.87 -0.30
C PHE A 8 1.86 -3.12 -1.17
N GLY A 9 0.75 -3.81 -1.44
CA GLY A 9 0.66 -4.97 -2.33
C GLY A 9 -0.41 -4.73 -3.39
N GLY A 10 -0.26 -5.32 -4.58
CA GLY A 10 -1.23 -5.13 -5.67
C GLY A 10 -0.72 -5.55 -7.04
N GLY A 11 0.56 -5.92 -7.12
CA GLY A 11 1.24 -6.37 -8.33
C GLY A 11 2.61 -6.92 -7.98
N CYS A 12 3.46 -7.09 -8.99
CA CYS A 12 4.85 -7.46 -8.77
C CYS A 12 5.57 -6.38 -7.96
N HIS A 13 6.32 -6.80 -6.95
CA HIS A 13 7.04 -5.90 -6.04
C HIS A 13 8.02 -4.93 -6.75
N TRP A 14 8.58 -5.28 -7.91
CA TRP A 14 9.38 -4.37 -8.74
C TRP A 14 8.57 -3.18 -9.27
N CYS A 15 7.34 -3.44 -9.73
CA CYS A 15 6.45 -2.38 -10.20
C CYS A 15 6.02 -1.50 -9.04
N THR A 16 5.68 -2.10 -7.90
CA THR A 16 5.32 -1.39 -6.67
C THR A 16 6.46 -0.48 -6.21
N GLU A 17 7.69 -0.99 -6.18
CA GLU A 17 8.85 -0.16 -5.84
C GLU A 17 9.02 1.02 -6.77
N ALA A 18 8.90 0.78 -8.09
CA ALA A 18 9.09 1.81 -9.09
C ALA A 18 8.13 3.00 -8.92
N VAL A 19 6.90 2.74 -8.45
CA VAL A 19 5.91 3.78 -8.12
C VAL A 19 6.33 4.61 -6.91
N PHE A 20 6.94 4.01 -5.88
CA PHE A 20 7.24 4.72 -4.64
C PHE A 20 8.60 5.40 -4.59
N GLN A 21 9.60 4.87 -5.30
CA GLN A 21 10.97 5.43 -5.30
C GLN A 21 11.06 6.86 -5.83
N VAL A 22 10.06 7.33 -6.59
CA VAL A 22 10.05 8.69 -7.17
C VAL A 22 9.66 9.78 -6.17
N PHE A 23 9.08 9.41 -5.02
CA PHE A 23 8.65 10.37 -4.02
C PHE A 23 9.84 10.84 -3.16
N ARG A 24 10.12 12.15 -3.18
CA ARG A 24 11.32 12.74 -2.54
C ARG A 24 11.46 12.47 -1.04
N SER A 25 10.36 12.29 -0.31
CA SER A 25 10.38 12.06 1.14
C SER A 25 10.39 10.57 1.51
N VAL A 26 10.29 9.66 0.53
CA VAL A 26 10.49 8.22 0.76
C VAL A 26 11.96 7.97 1.07
N ARG A 27 12.22 7.27 2.17
CA ARG A 27 13.55 6.99 2.72
C ARG A 27 14.02 5.57 2.42
N SER A 28 13.09 4.62 2.42
CA SER A 28 13.37 3.25 2.00
C SER A 28 12.16 2.65 1.29
N VAL A 29 12.47 1.77 0.33
CA VAL A 29 11.52 0.86 -0.29
C VAL A 29 12.12 -0.53 -0.19
N GLU A 30 11.48 -1.40 0.58
CA GLU A 30 11.93 -2.76 0.84
C GLU A 30 10.98 -3.74 0.15
N GLN A 31 11.46 -4.31 -0.95
CA GLN A 31 10.81 -5.36 -1.71
C GLN A 31 10.65 -6.67 -0.91
N GLY A 32 9.55 -7.40 -1.14
CA GLY A 32 9.44 -8.78 -0.65
C GLY A 32 8.02 -9.30 -0.64
N PHE A 33 7.70 -10.03 0.44
CA PHE A 33 6.38 -10.60 0.69
C PHE A 33 5.87 -10.16 2.05
N ILE A 34 4.60 -9.81 2.13
CA ILE A 34 3.92 -9.46 3.38
C ILE A 34 2.75 -10.42 3.58
N ARG A 35 2.52 -10.81 4.83
CA ARG A 35 1.30 -11.51 5.27
C ARG A 35 0.62 -10.66 6.35
N SER A 36 -0.70 -10.73 6.41
CA SER A 36 -1.48 -10.10 7.48
C SER A 36 -1.87 -11.14 8.54
N VAL A 37 -2.86 -10.79 9.36
CA VAL A 37 -3.59 -11.72 10.23
C VAL A 37 -4.69 -12.46 9.46
N PRO A 38 -5.20 -13.61 9.95
CA PRO A 38 -6.32 -14.31 9.31
C PRO A 38 -7.54 -13.39 9.10
N PRO A 39 -8.27 -13.51 7.97
CA PRO A 39 -8.15 -14.53 6.92
C PRO A 39 -7.05 -14.23 5.87
N ASP A 40 -6.33 -13.12 6.04
CA ASP A 40 -5.38 -12.55 5.10
C ASP A 40 -3.92 -12.97 5.37
N ASP A 41 -3.71 -14.15 5.95
CA ASP A 41 -2.43 -14.63 6.50
C ASP A 41 -1.52 -15.36 5.49
N THR A 42 -1.96 -15.48 4.23
CA THR A 42 -1.10 -15.97 3.14
C THR A 42 -0.11 -14.90 2.69
N TRP A 43 1.12 -15.31 2.34
CA TRP A 43 2.15 -14.42 1.81
C TRP A 43 1.77 -13.89 0.42
N SER A 44 1.83 -12.57 0.23
CA SER A 44 1.61 -11.87 -1.04
C SER A 44 2.80 -10.98 -1.36
N GLU A 45 3.13 -10.80 -2.65
CA GLU A 45 4.15 -9.82 -3.05
C GLU A 45 3.72 -8.40 -2.66
N ALA A 46 4.67 -7.65 -2.11
CA ALA A 46 4.46 -6.28 -1.63
C ALA A 46 5.80 -5.55 -1.47
N ALA A 47 5.74 -4.25 -1.17
CA ALA A 47 6.88 -3.44 -0.75
C ALA A 47 6.57 -2.67 0.53
N ARG A 48 7.53 -2.57 1.46
CA ARG A 48 7.45 -1.72 2.66
C ARG A 48 8.09 -0.37 2.37
N ILE A 49 7.34 0.70 2.61
CA ILE A 49 7.71 2.07 2.27
C ILE A 49 7.86 2.85 3.56
N THR A 50 9.06 3.37 3.82
CA THR A 50 9.34 4.23 4.97
C THR A 50 9.44 5.67 4.50
N PHE A 51 8.66 6.58 5.08
CA PHE A 51 8.57 7.97 4.65
C PHE A 51 8.27 8.92 5.82
N ASP A 52 8.44 10.22 5.58
CA ASP A 52 8.06 11.27 6.53
C ASP A 52 6.60 11.71 6.27
N PRO A 53 5.65 11.37 7.15
CA PRO A 53 4.24 11.69 6.96
C PRO A 53 3.93 13.19 7.07
N ALA A 54 4.84 13.99 7.67
CA ALA A 54 4.68 15.43 7.74
C ALA A 54 4.98 16.11 6.38
N VAL A 55 5.74 15.44 5.51
CA VAL A 55 6.09 15.94 4.17
C VAL A 55 5.24 15.28 3.09
N LEU A 56 4.95 13.97 3.24
CA LEU A 56 4.15 13.20 2.31
C LEU A 56 3.02 12.51 3.06
N PRO A 57 1.79 13.05 2.98
CA PRO A 57 0.65 12.44 3.64
C PRO A 57 0.41 11.01 3.15
N PRO A 58 0.07 10.05 4.04
CA PRO A 58 -0.22 8.66 3.64
C PRO A 58 -1.25 8.54 2.51
N ALA A 59 -2.26 9.43 2.50
CA ALA A 59 -3.29 9.45 1.47
C ALA A 59 -2.73 9.60 0.05
N VAL A 60 -1.64 10.35 -0.14
CA VAL A 60 -0.99 10.53 -1.45
C VAL A 60 -0.36 9.22 -1.92
N LEU A 61 0.27 8.46 -1.01
CA LEU A 61 0.84 7.16 -1.34
C LEU A 61 -0.25 6.12 -1.64
N ILE A 62 -1.35 6.16 -0.89
CA ILE A 62 -2.51 5.29 -1.12
C ILE A 62 -3.15 5.60 -2.48
N GLU A 63 -3.35 6.86 -2.81
CA GLU A 63 -3.87 7.28 -4.12
C GLU A 63 -2.97 6.81 -5.26
N ALA A 64 -1.65 7.09 -5.17
CA ALA A 64 -0.68 6.63 -6.17
C ALA A 64 -0.72 5.10 -6.31
N HIS A 65 -0.82 4.37 -5.20
CA HIS A 65 -0.96 2.92 -5.21
C HIS A 65 -2.21 2.48 -5.98
N LEU A 66 -3.39 3.01 -5.63
CA LEU A 66 -4.67 2.62 -6.25
C LEU A 66 -4.72 2.95 -7.75
N LEU A 67 -4.06 4.02 -8.19
CA LEU A 67 -4.04 4.44 -9.59
C LEU A 67 -3.03 3.68 -10.45
N THR A 68 -2.03 3.01 -9.86
CA THR A 68 -0.90 2.42 -10.60
C THR A 68 -0.94 0.90 -10.72
N HIS A 69 -1.91 0.26 -10.09
CA HIS A 69 -2.23 -1.15 -10.33
C HIS A 69 -3.73 -1.31 -10.58
N SER A 70 -4.16 -2.49 -11.03
CA SER A 70 -5.58 -2.77 -11.28
C SER A 70 -6.36 -2.93 -9.96
N ALA A 71 -6.47 -1.90 -9.13
CA ALA A 71 -6.93 -1.99 -7.73
C ALA A 71 -8.34 -2.58 -7.56
N THR A 72 -9.24 -2.31 -8.49
CA THR A 72 -10.65 -2.73 -8.46
C THR A 72 -10.92 -4.05 -9.19
N SER A 73 -9.90 -4.66 -9.81
CA SER A 73 -10.07 -5.87 -10.59
C SER A 73 -10.12 -7.11 -9.70
N ASP A 74 -11.11 -7.98 -9.89
CA ASP A 74 -11.08 -9.34 -9.35
C ASP A 74 -10.42 -10.29 -10.37
N HIS A 75 -9.09 -10.43 -10.27
CA HIS A 75 -8.32 -11.26 -11.19
C HIS A 75 -7.70 -12.47 -10.48
N THR A 76 -7.44 -13.53 -11.24
CA THR A 76 -6.96 -14.83 -10.72
C THR A 76 -5.64 -14.75 -9.94
N LEU A 77 -4.82 -13.72 -10.15
CA LEU A 77 -3.56 -13.52 -9.44
C LEU A 77 -3.68 -12.86 -8.06
N ARG A 78 -4.89 -12.58 -7.53
CA ARG A 78 -5.08 -11.88 -6.24
C ARG A 78 -4.49 -12.60 -5.04
N GLY A 79 -4.31 -13.92 -5.11
CA GLY A 79 -3.58 -14.65 -4.07
C GLY A 79 -2.11 -14.25 -3.98
N LYS A 80 -1.48 -13.96 -5.12
CA LYS A 80 -0.06 -13.57 -5.24
C LYS A 80 0.14 -12.05 -5.19
N TYR A 81 -0.81 -11.30 -5.76
CA TYR A 81 -0.83 -9.85 -5.95
C TYR A 81 -2.06 -9.24 -5.30
N ARG A 82 -2.20 -9.47 -3.99
CA ARG A 82 -3.30 -8.91 -3.22
C ARG A 82 -3.20 -7.39 -3.23
N SER A 83 -4.26 -6.72 -3.67
CA SER A 83 -4.40 -5.27 -3.51
C SER A 83 -4.61 -4.99 -2.03
N ALA A 84 -3.61 -4.38 -1.38
CA ALA A 84 -3.63 -4.19 0.06
C ALA A 84 -2.68 -3.07 0.51
N VAL A 85 -3.13 -2.32 1.51
CA VAL A 85 -2.29 -1.42 2.31
C VAL A 85 -2.10 -2.07 3.69
N TYR A 86 -0.86 -2.31 4.09
CA TYR A 86 -0.51 -2.96 5.34
C TYR A 86 -0.03 -1.92 6.37
N VAL A 87 -0.59 -2.02 7.57
CA VAL A 87 -0.23 -1.18 8.72
C VAL A 87 0.57 -2.03 9.71
N PRO A 88 1.63 -1.49 10.35
CA PRO A 88 2.38 -2.22 11.37
C PRO A 88 1.48 -2.68 12.52
N GLU A 89 1.80 -3.83 13.10
CA GLU A 89 1.10 -4.31 14.30
C GLU A 89 1.20 -3.28 15.44
N GLY A 90 0.07 -2.99 16.07
CA GLY A 90 -0.03 -1.99 17.14
C GLY A 90 -0.16 -0.53 16.68
N ALA A 91 -0.07 -0.24 15.39
CA ALA A 91 -0.42 1.07 14.85
C ALA A 91 -1.94 1.19 14.60
N ASP A 92 -2.47 2.41 14.72
CA ASP A 92 -3.89 2.69 14.46
C ASP A 92 -4.18 2.64 12.95
N PRO A 93 -5.05 1.72 12.48
CA PRO A 93 -5.42 1.65 11.07
C PRO A 93 -6.45 2.71 10.65
N ALA A 94 -7.13 3.39 11.59
CA ALA A 94 -8.24 4.29 11.28
C ALA A 94 -7.88 5.43 10.31
N PRO A 95 -6.70 6.09 10.39
CA PRO A 95 -6.33 7.11 9.42
C PRO A 95 -6.13 6.57 8.01
N ILE A 96 -5.64 5.34 7.88
CA ILE A 96 -5.42 4.67 6.59
C ILE A 96 -6.77 4.26 5.99
N GLN A 97 -7.66 3.71 6.80
CA GLN A 97 -9.03 3.38 6.37
C GLN A 97 -9.79 4.63 5.93
N ALA A 98 -9.70 5.73 6.68
CA ALA A 98 -10.34 6.99 6.31
C ALA A 98 -9.82 7.54 4.97
N ALA A 99 -8.51 7.40 4.70
CA ALA A 99 -7.93 7.79 3.41
C ALA A 99 -8.46 6.92 2.26
N LEU A 100 -8.57 5.60 2.45
CA LEU A 100 -9.18 4.70 1.46
C LEU A 100 -10.65 5.07 1.19
N ASP A 101 -11.43 5.30 2.25
CA ASP A 101 -12.85 5.65 2.14
C ASP A 101 -13.05 6.99 1.42
N ALA A 102 -12.16 7.95 1.64
CA ALA A 102 -12.17 9.26 0.97
C ALA A 102 -11.82 9.16 -0.53
N LEU A 103 -10.99 8.19 -0.92
CA LEU A 103 -10.58 7.97 -2.31
C LEU A 103 -11.58 7.10 -3.09
N ARG A 104 -12.37 6.27 -2.41
CA ARG A 104 -13.34 5.34 -3.03
C ARG A 104 -14.26 5.99 -4.07
N PRO A 105 -14.81 7.22 -3.89
CA PRO A 105 -15.66 7.85 -4.91
C PRO A 105 -14.98 8.13 -6.25
N ALA A 106 -13.64 8.08 -6.31
CA ALA A 106 -12.88 8.26 -7.55
C ALA A 106 -12.78 6.99 -8.42
N PHE A 107 -13.32 5.86 -7.95
CA PHE A 107 -13.25 4.57 -8.64
C PHE A 107 -14.66 4.06 -8.96
N ASP A 108 -14.86 3.55 -10.18
CA ASP A 108 -16.16 3.04 -10.65
C ASP A 108 -16.57 1.70 -10.02
N ALA A 109 -15.62 1.03 -9.38
CA ALA A 109 -15.78 -0.26 -8.72
C ALA A 109 -15.10 -0.23 -7.34
N PRO A 110 -15.60 -1.04 -6.38
CA PRO A 110 -15.04 -1.13 -5.04
C PRO A 110 -13.60 -1.65 -5.00
#